data_AF-A0A9R1G2K4-F1
#
_entry.id   AF-A0A9R1G2K4-F1
#
_cell.length_a   1.000
_cell.length_b   1.000
_cell.length_c   1.000
_cell.angle_alpha   90.00
_cell.angle_beta   90.00
_cell.angle_gamma   90.00
#
_symmetry.space_group_name_H-M   'P 1'
#
loop_
_entity.id
_entity.type
_entity.pdbx_description
1 polymer ?
#
loop_
_entity_poly.entity_id
_entity_poly.type
_entity_poly.pdbx_seq_one_letter_code
_entity_poly.pdbx_strand_id
1 'polypeptide(L)'
;MSTKALTLGAAVVLAIAVAGAHAEQCGHAADGMECPNNLCCSAWGYCGMDANYCGDGCQSGACYEPKRCGAQAGGNAVTCPNNHCCSGHGFCGYGQEYCGAGCQNGPCRANIKCSADKPCLSNFCCSQYGYCGLGVEFCGQGCQSGACHDAVGAAALPLSSIVQG
;
A
#
# COMPACT_ATOMS: atom_id res chain seq x y z
N MET A 1 -69.19 18.53 11.41
CA MET A 1 -69.14 19.89 12.00
C MET A 1 -68.38 19.72 13.31
N SER A 2 -67.15 20.17 13.52
CA SER A 2 -66.48 21.39 13.08
C SER A 2 -64.94 21.26 13.07
N THR A 3 -64.36 22.24 12.40
CA THR A 3 -62.98 22.54 11.95
C THR A 3 -61.84 22.65 12.98
N LYS A 4 -60.65 22.24 12.48
CA LYS A 4 -59.29 22.85 12.51
C LYS A 4 -58.52 23.01 13.84
N ALA A 5 -57.32 22.45 13.83
CA ALA A 5 -56.11 23.14 14.30
C ALA A 5 -54.93 22.81 13.36
N LEU A 6 -54.45 23.83 12.63
CA LEU A 6 -53.09 23.86 12.10
C LEU A 6 -52.16 24.14 13.27
N THR A 7 -51.11 23.34 13.43
CA THR A 7 -49.85 23.82 14.03
C THR A 7 -48.70 23.41 13.12
N LEU A 8 -48.17 24.43 12.43
CA LEU A 8 -46.81 24.42 11.93
C LEU A 8 -45.87 24.19 13.12
N GLY A 9 -45.03 23.17 13.03
CA GLY A 9 -43.94 22.94 13.97
C GLY A 9 -42.88 22.14 13.25
N ALA A 10 -41.93 22.85 12.65
CA ALA A 10 -40.80 22.26 11.97
C ALA A 10 -40.13 21.23 12.88
N ALA A 11 -40.22 19.95 12.51
CA ALA A 11 -39.31 18.94 13.03
C ALA A 11 -37.93 19.28 12.46
N VAL A 12 -37.18 20.11 13.17
CA VAL A 12 -35.74 20.25 12.96
C VAL A 12 -35.16 18.87 13.29
N VAL A 13 -34.99 18.05 12.25
CA VAL A 13 -34.17 16.85 12.33
C VAL A 13 -32.75 17.35 12.60
N LEU A 14 -32.35 17.35 13.86
CA LEU A 14 -30.96 17.53 14.24
C LEU A 14 -30.22 16.28 13.78
N ALA A 15 -29.80 16.26 12.51
CA ALA A 15 -28.84 15.32 12.02
C ALA A 15 -27.51 15.65 12.71
N ILE A 16 -27.26 15.00 13.85
CA ILE A 16 -25.95 15.01 14.49
C ILE A 16 -25.05 14.24 13.51
N ALA A 17 -24.31 14.97 12.68
CA ALA A 17 -23.18 14.41 11.97
C ALA A 17 -22.14 14.05 13.03
N VAL A 18 -22.24 12.84 13.58
CA VAL A 18 -21.15 12.24 14.33
C VAL A 18 -20.08 11.95 13.30
N ALA A 19 -19.18 12.92 13.08
CA ALA A 19 -17.86 12.67 12.53
C ALA A 19 -17.12 11.84 13.58
N GLY A 20 -17.49 10.57 13.71
CA GLY A 20 -16.71 9.61 14.45
C GLY A 20 -15.39 9.54 13.73
N ALA A 21 -14.29 9.82 14.44
CA ALA A 21 -12.97 9.46 13.97
C ALA A 21 -12.99 7.94 13.81
N HIS A 22 -13.26 7.46 12.60
CA HIS A 22 -13.09 6.07 12.23
C HIS A 22 -11.60 5.83 12.41
N ALA A 23 -11.21 5.07 13.43
CA ALA A 23 -9.84 4.60 13.50
C ALA A 23 -9.62 3.75 12.23
N GLU A 24 -8.70 4.19 11.37
CA GLU A 24 -8.39 3.54 10.10
C GLU A 24 -8.13 2.05 10.37
N GLN A 25 -8.97 1.19 9.77
CA GLN A 25 -8.89 -0.25 9.94
C GLN A 25 -7.75 -0.82 9.10
N CYS A 26 -7.04 -1.81 9.65
CA CYS A 26 -5.85 -2.38 9.02
C CYS A 26 -5.68 -3.87 9.32
N GLY A 27 -4.73 -4.50 8.63
CA GLY A 27 -4.33 -5.88 8.88
C GLY A 27 -5.41 -6.89 8.49
N HIS A 28 -5.47 -8.02 9.19
CA HIS A 28 -6.38 -9.12 8.87
C HIS A 28 -7.87 -8.75 8.97
N ALA A 29 -8.19 -7.73 9.78
CA ALA A 29 -9.56 -7.21 9.90
C ALA A 29 -9.99 -6.38 8.67
N ALA A 30 -9.05 -6.07 7.78
CA ALA A 30 -9.23 -5.13 6.68
C ALA A 30 -8.45 -5.57 5.43
N ASP A 31 -8.53 -6.85 5.06
CA ASP A 31 -7.91 -7.44 3.85
C ASP A 31 -6.41 -7.16 3.70
N GLY A 32 -5.69 -7.03 4.82
CA GLY A 32 -4.26 -6.75 4.83
C GLY A 32 -3.90 -5.29 4.57
N MET A 33 -4.87 -4.37 4.62
CA MET A 33 -4.61 -2.93 4.48
C MET A 33 -3.55 -2.47 5.46
N GLU A 34 -2.63 -1.66 4.97
CA GLU A 34 -1.53 -1.10 5.74
C GLU A 34 -1.86 0.31 6.18
N CYS A 35 -1.38 0.67 7.37
CA CYS A 35 -1.56 2.01 7.87
C CYS A 35 -0.67 3.02 7.13
N PRO A 36 -1.15 4.26 6.93
CA PRO A 36 -0.35 5.32 6.35
C PRO A 36 0.85 5.67 7.25
N ASN A 37 1.87 6.29 6.67
CA ASN A 37 3.02 6.86 7.39
C ASN A 37 3.78 5.87 8.31
N ASN A 38 3.77 4.57 7.98
CA ASN A 38 4.36 3.51 8.81
C ASN A 38 3.78 3.42 10.24
N LEU A 39 2.58 3.94 10.47
CA LEU A 39 1.85 3.67 11.71
C LEU A 39 1.72 2.17 11.92
N CYS A 40 1.76 1.74 13.17
CA CYS A 40 1.62 0.34 13.53
C CYS A 40 0.17 -0.08 13.39
N CYS A 41 -0.05 -1.21 12.72
CA CYS A 41 -1.34 -1.87 12.76
C CYS A 41 -1.40 -2.76 14.00
N SER A 42 -2.22 -2.41 14.99
CA SER A 42 -2.33 -3.17 16.25
C SER A 42 -2.82 -4.59 16.02
N ALA A 43 -2.70 -5.46 17.04
CA ALA A 43 -3.30 -6.80 17.02
C ALA A 43 -4.82 -6.81 16.71
N TRP A 44 -5.49 -5.67 16.96
CA TRP A 44 -6.93 -5.50 16.79
C TRP A 44 -7.33 -4.85 15.47
N GLY A 45 -6.36 -4.56 14.59
CA GLY A 45 -6.63 -4.03 13.26
C GLY A 45 -6.93 -2.53 13.24
N TYR A 46 -6.24 -1.77 14.09
CA TYR A 46 -6.34 -0.29 14.10
C TYR A 46 -4.97 0.34 13.97
N CYS A 47 -4.90 1.45 13.23
CA CYS A 47 -3.68 2.22 13.05
C CYS A 47 -3.38 3.14 14.22
N GLY A 48 -2.12 3.17 14.65
CA GLY A 48 -1.64 4.07 15.69
C GLY A 48 -0.16 3.92 15.98
N MET A 49 0.28 4.49 17.08
CA MET A 49 1.64 4.42 17.61
C MET A 49 1.57 4.06 19.09
N ASP A 50 2.72 3.78 19.71
CA ASP A 50 2.87 3.30 21.09
C ASP A 50 2.72 1.78 21.26
N ALA A 51 2.95 1.29 22.48
CA ALA A 51 2.99 -0.14 22.78
C ALA A 51 1.66 -0.88 22.49
N ASN A 52 0.51 -0.20 22.53
CA ASN A 52 -0.78 -0.82 22.21
C ASN A 52 -0.93 -1.14 20.72
N TYR A 53 -0.15 -0.45 19.87
CA TYR A 53 -0.20 -0.61 18.43
C TYR A 53 1.04 -1.32 17.89
N CYS A 54 2.23 -0.95 18.37
CA CYS A 54 3.53 -1.42 17.89
C CYS A 54 4.11 -2.59 18.69
N GLY A 55 3.55 -2.89 19.86
CA GLY A 55 3.98 -3.99 20.72
C GLY A 55 3.45 -5.35 20.26
N ASP A 56 3.16 -6.20 21.23
CA ASP A 56 2.76 -7.59 21.00
C ASP A 56 1.55 -7.70 20.05
N GLY A 57 1.69 -8.54 19.03
CA GLY A 57 0.65 -8.75 18.03
C GLY A 57 0.51 -7.66 16.97
N CYS A 58 1.36 -6.63 16.96
CA CYS A 58 1.44 -5.68 15.84
C CYS A 58 1.52 -6.41 14.49
N GLN A 59 0.67 -6.08 13.53
CA GLN A 59 0.50 -6.81 12.26
C GLN A 59 1.40 -6.27 11.14
N SER A 60 1.57 -4.95 11.05
CA SER A 60 2.36 -4.24 10.03
C SER A 60 2.76 -2.85 10.55
N GLY A 61 3.55 -2.10 9.78
CA GLY A 61 4.09 -0.79 10.15
C GLY A 61 5.40 -0.89 10.94
N ALA A 62 5.65 0.10 11.79
CA ALA A 62 6.85 0.18 12.63
C ALA A 62 6.76 -0.65 13.93
N CYS A 63 6.39 -1.94 13.81
CA CYS A 63 6.34 -2.85 14.97
C CYS A 63 7.69 -2.91 15.70
N TYR A 64 7.67 -3.02 17.02
CA TYR A 64 8.89 -3.14 17.84
C TYR A 64 9.63 -4.44 17.56
N GLU A 65 8.88 -5.53 17.37
CA GLU A 65 9.43 -6.77 16.84
C GLU A 65 9.39 -6.74 15.30
N PRO A 66 10.55 -6.78 14.62
CA PRO A 66 10.59 -6.75 13.17
C PRO A 66 9.97 -8.03 12.59
N LYS A 67 9.17 -7.87 11.53
CA LYS A 67 8.57 -9.00 10.83
C LYS A 67 9.63 -9.86 10.15
N ARG A 68 9.38 -11.16 10.12
CA ARG A 68 10.23 -12.15 9.43
C ARG A 68 9.88 -12.20 7.95
N CYS A 69 10.89 -12.39 7.11
CA CYS A 69 10.74 -12.42 5.65
C CYS A 69 11.79 -13.33 5.01
N GLY A 70 11.65 -13.54 3.70
CA GLY A 70 12.67 -14.19 2.88
C GLY A 70 12.86 -15.68 3.17
N ALA A 71 14.03 -16.20 2.78
CA ALA A 71 14.37 -17.62 2.90
C ALA A 71 14.17 -18.18 4.32
N GLN A 72 14.39 -17.35 5.34
CA GLN A 72 14.28 -17.73 6.75
C GLN A 72 12.82 -17.76 7.25
N ALA A 73 11.86 -17.32 6.46
CA ALA A 73 10.44 -17.25 6.78
C ALA A 73 9.56 -18.10 5.84
N GLY A 74 10.16 -19.01 5.06
CA GLY A 74 9.43 -19.87 4.11
C GLY A 74 9.70 -19.55 2.63
N GLY A 75 10.66 -18.67 2.33
CA GLY A 75 11.14 -18.42 0.97
C GLY A 75 11.07 -16.95 0.57
N ASN A 76 11.72 -16.60 -0.55
CA ASN A 76 11.82 -15.21 -1.00
C ASN A 76 10.45 -14.56 -1.27
N ALA A 77 9.40 -15.34 -1.56
CA ALA A 77 8.05 -14.82 -1.75
C ALA A 77 7.42 -14.25 -0.47
N VAL A 78 7.96 -14.56 0.71
CA VAL A 78 7.56 -13.93 1.97
C VAL A 78 8.19 -12.54 2.02
N THR A 79 7.38 -11.55 1.67
CA THR A 79 7.78 -10.14 1.56
C THR A 79 7.44 -9.39 2.84
N CYS A 80 8.01 -8.19 2.97
CA CYS A 80 7.73 -7.30 4.07
C CYS A 80 6.55 -6.38 3.77
N PRO A 81 5.71 -6.07 4.77
CA PRO A 81 4.71 -5.02 4.62
C PRO A 81 5.39 -3.65 4.51
N ASN A 82 4.62 -2.64 4.13
CA ASN A 82 5.00 -1.22 4.05
C ASN A 82 6.17 -0.96 3.10
N ASN A 83 6.37 -1.86 2.13
CA ASN A 83 7.54 -1.86 1.25
C ASN A 83 8.87 -1.79 2.01
N HIS A 84 8.96 -2.43 3.17
CA HIS A 84 10.24 -2.57 3.87
C HIS A 84 11.18 -3.50 3.09
N CYS A 85 12.48 -3.35 3.32
CA CYS A 85 13.47 -4.27 2.78
C CYS A 85 13.51 -5.54 3.63
N CYS A 86 13.61 -6.69 2.96
CA CYS A 86 13.95 -7.93 3.64
C CYS A 86 15.47 -8.08 3.72
N SER A 87 16.04 -7.92 4.92
CA SER A 87 17.48 -8.08 5.16
C SER A 87 17.97 -9.48 4.77
N GLY A 88 19.28 -9.64 4.59
CA GLY A 88 19.89 -10.96 4.37
C GLY A 88 19.68 -11.96 5.52
N HIS A 89 19.25 -11.48 6.69
CA HIS A 89 18.93 -12.29 7.86
C HIS A 89 17.44 -12.64 7.99
N GLY A 90 16.60 -12.16 7.07
CA GLY A 90 15.17 -12.48 7.05
C GLY A 90 14.35 -11.66 8.06
N PHE A 91 14.69 -10.38 8.20
CA PHE A 91 13.96 -9.38 8.98
C PHE A 91 13.62 -8.16 8.12
N CYS A 92 12.43 -7.61 8.34
CA CYS A 92 11.91 -6.43 7.67
C CYS A 92 12.39 -5.13 8.35
N GLY A 93 12.75 -4.14 7.54
CA GLY A 93 13.08 -2.80 8.02
C GLY A 93 13.64 -1.89 6.94
N TYR A 94 14.27 -0.80 7.38
CA TYR A 94 14.91 0.21 6.54
C TYR A 94 16.37 0.43 6.95
N GLY A 95 17.13 1.14 6.13
CA GLY A 95 18.55 1.42 6.40
C GLY A 95 19.48 0.47 5.67
N GLN A 96 20.78 0.58 5.94
CA GLN A 96 21.80 -0.18 5.21
C GLN A 96 21.79 -1.65 5.61
N GLU A 97 21.42 -1.93 6.85
CA GLU A 97 21.37 -3.26 7.46
C GLU A 97 20.27 -4.12 6.83
N TYR A 98 19.21 -3.48 6.33
CA TYR A 98 18.06 -4.13 5.71
C TYR A 98 18.10 -4.06 4.19
N CYS A 99 18.39 -2.89 3.63
CA CYS A 99 18.33 -2.64 2.20
C CYS A 99 19.69 -2.78 1.50
N GLY A 100 20.79 -2.96 2.22
CA GLY A 100 22.13 -3.03 1.67
C GLY A 100 22.49 -4.40 1.09
N ALA A 101 23.74 -4.81 1.30
CA ALA A 101 24.24 -6.09 0.83
C ALA A 101 23.44 -7.25 1.43
N GLY A 102 23.04 -8.21 0.58
CA GLY A 102 22.27 -9.38 1.01
C GLY A 102 20.76 -9.14 1.17
N CYS A 103 20.24 -7.94 0.87
CA CYS A 103 18.80 -7.72 0.82
C CYS A 103 18.12 -8.69 -0.18
N GLN A 104 17.07 -9.36 0.28
CA GLN A 104 16.43 -10.49 -0.43
C GLN A 104 15.30 -10.04 -1.36
N ASN A 105 14.47 -9.10 -0.90
CA ASN A 105 13.34 -8.53 -1.62
C ASN A 105 12.96 -7.16 -1.02
N GLY A 106 11.98 -6.47 -1.63
CA GLY A 106 11.64 -5.09 -1.31
C GLY A 106 12.55 -4.09 -2.04
N PRO A 107 12.61 -2.83 -1.60
CA PRO A 107 13.39 -1.78 -2.25
C PRO A 107 14.89 -1.86 -1.89
N CYS A 108 15.52 -2.98 -2.23
CA CYS A 108 16.96 -3.18 -2.03
C CYS A 108 17.79 -2.14 -2.79
N ARG A 109 18.92 -1.72 -2.22
CA ARG A 109 19.88 -0.80 -2.84
C ARG A 109 20.67 -1.45 -3.98
N ALA A 110 20.87 -2.77 -3.90
CA ALA A 110 21.44 -3.52 -5.01
C ALA A 110 20.38 -3.73 -6.10
N ASN A 111 20.77 -3.59 -7.36
CA ASN A 111 19.88 -3.79 -8.50
C ASN A 111 19.41 -5.25 -8.56
N ILE A 112 18.13 -5.50 -8.27
CA ILE A 112 17.53 -6.85 -8.32
C ILE A 112 17.29 -7.23 -9.78
N LYS A 113 17.90 -8.33 -10.25
CA LYS A 113 17.75 -8.85 -11.62
C LYS A 113 16.39 -9.53 -11.83
N CYS A 114 15.79 -9.30 -12.98
CA CYS A 114 14.51 -9.89 -13.40
C CYS A 114 14.46 -10.15 -14.91
N SER A 115 13.40 -10.84 -15.33
CA SER A 115 13.01 -11.03 -16.72
C SER A 115 11.49 -11.22 -16.84
N ALA A 116 10.98 -11.41 -18.05
CA ALA A 116 9.59 -11.82 -18.27
C ALA A 116 9.23 -13.11 -17.50
N ASP A 117 10.11 -14.12 -17.51
CA ASP A 117 9.92 -15.41 -16.83
C ASP A 117 10.26 -15.37 -15.33
N LYS A 118 10.98 -14.34 -14.89
CA LYS A 118 11.36 -14.13 -13.50
C LYS A 118 10.93 -12.74 -13.05
N PRO A 119 9.62 -12.55 -12.78
CA PRO A 119 9.08 -11.27 -12.40
C PRO A 119 9.62 -10.81 -11.04
N CYS A 120 9.53 -9.50 -10.82
CA CYS A 120 9.86 -8.90 -9.55
C CYS A 120 8.80 -9.21 -8.49
N LEU A 121 9.21 -9.24 -7.23
CA LEU A 121 8.30 -9.42 -6.10
C LEU A 121 7.53 -8.13 -5.82
N SER A 122 6.44 -8.26 -5.06
CA SER A 122 5.55 -7.14 -4.69
C SER A 122 5.00 -6.35 -5.87
N ASN A 123 4.87 -7.02 -7.03
CA ASN A 123 4.40 -6.44 -8.29
C ASN A 123 5.23 -5.24 -8.79
N PHE A 124 6.49 -5.13 -8.36
CA PHE A 124 7.42 -4.17 -8.93
C PHE A 124 7.66 -4.47 -10.42
N CYS A 125 8.02 -3.43 -11.15
CA CYS A 125 8.18 -3.51 -12.58
C CYS A 125 9.56 -4.05 -12.92
N CYS A 126 9.60 -5.00 -13.85
CA CYS A 126 10.85 -5.42 -14.46
C CYS A 126 11.15 -4.53 -15.68
N SER A 127 12.10 -3.61 -15.54
CA SER A 127 12.51 -2.71 -16.63
C SER A 127 12.95 -3.47 -17.88
N GLN A 128 12.98 -2.79 -19.03
CA GLN A 128 13.58 -3.32 -20.26
C GLN A 128 15.04 -3.77 -20.12
N TYR A 129 15.74 -3.29 -19.08
CA TYR A 129 17.12 -3.63 -18.77
C TYR A 129 17.27 -4.84 -17.82
N GLY A 130 16.16 -5.47 -17.42
CA GLY A 130 16.15 -6.66 -16.56
C GLY A 130 16.46 -6.34 -15.11
N TYR A 131 15.96 -5.21 -14.61
CA TYR A 131 16.05 -4.82 -13.20
C TYR A 131 14.71 -4.42 -12.62
N CYS A 132 14.46 -4.79 -11.36
CA CYS A 132 13.25 -4.46 -10.62
C CYS A 132 13.26 -3.05 -10.07
N GLY A 133 12.12 -2.37 -10.12
CA GLY A 133 11.92 -1.09 -9.47
C GLY A 133 10.52 -0.52 -9.71
N LEU A 134 10.38 0.76 -9.38
CA LEU A 134 9.18 1.56 -9.58
C LEU A 134 9.54 2.84 -10.32
N GLY A 135 8.54 3.51 -10.89
CA GLY A 135 8.74 4.70 -11.70
C GLY A 135 8.81 4.39 -13.19
N VAL A 136 8.84 5.45 -14.01
CA VAL A 136 8.70 5.33 -15.47
C VAL A 136 9.88 4.59 -16.11
N GLU A 137 11.05 4.61 -15.49
CA GLU A 137 12.25 3.90 -15.95
C GLU A 137 12.13 2.38 -15.82
N PHE A 138 11.26 1.91 -14.91
CA PHE A 138 11.03 0.50 -14.65
C PHE A 138 9.71 0.02 -15.21
N CYS A 139 8.66 0.81 -15.01
CA CYS A 139 7.28 0.48 -15.37
C CYS A 139 6.88 1.00 -16.74
N GLY A 140 7.65 1.88 -17.38
CA GLY A 140 7.29 2.47 -18.66
C GLY A 140 7.52 1.54 -19.86
N GLN A 141 7.84 2.16 -21.00
CA GLN A 141 8.08 1.45 -22.24
C GLN A 141 9.13 0.34 -22.09
N GLY A 142 8.81 -0.84 -22.61
CA GLY A 142 9.68 -2.02 -22.53
C GLY A 142 9.69 -2.73 -21.17
N CYS A 143 8.80 -2.37 -20.24
CA CYS A 143 8.58 -3.14 -19.02
C CYS A 143 8.19 -4.60 -19.36
N GLN A 144 8.91 -5.55 -18.77
CA GLN A 144 8.82 -6.97 -19.09
C GLN A 144 7.74 -7.70 -18.27
N SER A 145 7.49 -7.26 -17.03
CA SER A 145 6.54 -7.86 -16.09
C SER A 145 6.29 -6.93 -14.90
N GLY A 146 5.25 -7.22 -14.12
CA GLY A 146 4.85 -6.41 -12.96
C GLY A 146 3.81 -5.33 -13.31
N ALA A 147 3.78 -4.25 -12.55
CA ALA A 147 2.86 -3.13 -12.74
C ALA A 147 3.25 -2.20 -13.93
N CYS A 148 3.45 -2.79 -15.10
CA CYS A 148 3.81 -2.05 -16.31
C CYS A 148 2.72 -1.03 -16.70
N HIS A 149 3.16 0.13 -17.17
CA HIS A 149 2.36 1.22 -17.69
C HIS A 149 2.85 1.46 -19.12
N ASP A 150 2.25 0.75 -20.07
CA ASP A 150 2.51 1.02 -21.48
C ASP A 150 2.08 2.45 -21.78
N ALA A 151 2.99 3.26 -22.34
CA ALA A 151 2.61 4.56 -22.87
C ALA A 151 1.76 4.37 -24.14
N VAL A 152 0.48 4.04 -23.98
CA VAL A 152 -0.61 4.36 -24.92
C VAL A 152 -1.91 4.52 -24.10
N GLY A 153 -2.38 5.77 -23.87
CA GLY A 153 -3.81 5.97 -23.58
C GLY A 153 -4.26 6.93 -22.47
N ALA A 154 -3.43 7.85 -21.96
CA ALA A 154 -4.01 9.10 -21.46
C ALA A 154 -4.48 9.87 -22.71
N ALA A 155 -5.75 9.69 -23.08
CA ALA A 155 -6.43 10.50 -24.08
C ALA A 155 -6.41 11.97 -23.62
N ALA A 156 -5.34 12.69 -23.94
CA ALA A 156 -5.49 14.06 -24.38
C ALA A 156 -6.35 13.97 -25.65
N LEU A 157 -7.66 14.16 -25.52
CA LEU A 157 -8.51 14.40 -26.66
C LEU A 157 -7.89 15.57 -27.44
N PRO A 158 -7.52 15.40 -28.72
CA PRO A 158 -7.19 16.56 -29.53
C PRO A 158 -8.46 17.41 -29.63
N LEU A 159 -8.33 18.70 -29.30
CA LEU A 159 -9.38 19.72 -29.35
C LEU A 159 -9.81 20.05 -30.80
N SER A 160 -9.82 19.08 -31.70
CA SER A 160 -10.12 19.22 -33.13
C SER A 160 -11.39 18.46 -33.56
N SER A 161 -12.14 17.85 -32.63
CA SER A 161 -13.41 17.17 -32.94
C SER A 161 -14.67 17.97 -32.59
N ILE A 162 -14.57 19.27 -32.26
CA ILE A 162 -15.75 20.13 -31.98
C ILE A 162 -16.24 20.91 -33.21
N VAL A 163 -15.56 20.84 -34.37
CA VAL A 163 -16.06 21.50 -35.59
C VAL A 163 -16.65 20.48 -36.56
N GLN A 164 -17.95 20.21 -36.43
CA GLN A 164 -18.82 19.81 -37.53
C GLN A 164 -20.30 19.90 -37.14
N GLY A 165 -21.03 20.81 -37.79
CA GLY A 165 -22.49 20.83 -37.88
C GLY A 165 -23.15 22.05 -37.28
#